data_AF-Q49793-F1
#
_entry.id   AF-Q49793-F1
#
_cell.length_a   1.000
_cell.length_b   1.000
_cell.length_c   1.000
_cell.angle_alpha   90.00
_cell.angle_beta   90.00
_cell.angle_gamma   90.00
#
_symmetry.space_group_name_H-M   'P 1'
#
loop_
_entity.id
_entity.type
_entity.pdbx_description
1 polymer ?
#
loop_
_entity_poly.entity_id
_entity_poly.type
_entity_poly.pdbx_seq_one_letter_code
_entity_poly.pdbx_strand_id
1 'polypeptide(L)'
;MKIADANVLLYSGNTSSEHTGHPCAGSTVRLSCADRIGFGWVPLLVFVRPATKMGLVLRTMSSEDAIGQVADWLTGPSAVLMCLTVRHAAFLVKILV
;
A
#
# COMPACT_ATOMS: atom_id res chain seq x y z
N MET A 1 9.35 0.36 -12.58
CA MET A 1 8.51 -0.30 -11.55
C MET A 1 8.98 0.21 -10.20
N LYS A 2 8.05 0.72 -9.38
CA LYS A 2 8.33 1.19 -8.02
C LYS A 2 7.71 0.22 -7.02
N ILE A 3 8.25 0.12 -5.80
CA ILE A 3 7.71 -0.74 -4.75
C ILE A 3 7.12 0.17 -3.67
N ALA A 4 5.87 -0.09 -3.29
CA ALA A 4 5.22 0.66 -2.22
C ALA A 4 5.81 0.27 -0.85
N ASP A 5 6.29 1.28 -0.12
CA ASP A 5 6.69 1.16 1.28
C ASP A 5 5.51 1.41 2.22
N ALA A 6 5.56 0.83 3.42
CA ALA A 6 4.50 0.98 4.41
C ALA A 6 4.24 2.44 4.80
N ASN A 7 5.29 3.26 4.90
CA ASN A 7 5.12 4.68 5.24
C ASN A 7 4.31 5.40 4.16
N VAL A 8 4.57 5.12 2.89
CA VAL A 8 3.82 5.72 1.76
C VAL A 8 2.34 5.32 1.83
N LEU A 9 2.05 4.06 2.17
CA LEU A 9 0.68 3.56 2.33
C LEU A 9 -0.05 4.18 3.53
N LEU A 10 0.67 4.47 4.62
CA LEU A 10 0.07 5.09 5.80
C LEU A 10 -0.27 6.57 5.58
N TYR A 11 0.53 7.29 4.79
CA TYR A 11 0.26 8.69 4.47
C TYR A 11 -0.74 8.85 3.32
N SER A 12 -0.93 7.85 2.45
CA SER A 12 -1.88 7.93 1.33
C SER A 12 -3.35 7.84 1.75
N GLY A 13 -3.64 7.24 2.91
CA GLY A 13 -5.00 7.13 3.47
C GLY A 13 -5.49 8.36 4.26
N ASN A 14 -4.68 9.41 4.41
CA ASN A 14 -4.92 10.55 5.30
C ASN A 14 -5.30 11.85 4.57
N THR A 15 -6.08 11.78 3.49
CA THR A 15 -6.58 12.97 2.78
C THR A 15 -8.08 13.14 2.98
N SER A 16 -8.45 13.87 4.02
CA SER A 16 -9.69 14.65 4.05
C SER A 16 -9.64 15.69 2.93
N SER A 17 -10.00 15.32 1.70
CA SER A 17 -10.24 16.28 0.63
C SER A 17 -11.13 15.69 -0.44
N GLU A 18 -12.32 16.26 -0.54
CA GLU A 18 -13.25 16.16 -1.66
C GLU A 18 -12.50 16.29 -3.00
N HIS A 19 -12.85 15.50 -4.02
CA HIS A 19 -13.01 15.99 -5.40
C HIS A 19 -13.64 14.94 -6.32
N THR A 20 -14.84 15.28 -6.75
CA THR A 20 -15.64 14.77 -7.86
C THR A 20 -14.84 14.77 -9.18
N GLY A 21 -14.98 13.71 -10.00
CA GLY A 21 -14.91 13.87 -11.46
C GLY A 21 -13.84 13.14 -12.29
N HIS A 22 -13.15 12.12 -11.78
CA HIS A 22 -12.29 11.27 -12.64
C HIS A 22 -12.37 9.81 -12.21
N PRO A 23 -12.38 8.82 -13.13
CA PRO A 23 -12.37 7.38 -12.77
C PRO A 23 -11.11 6.92 -11.99
N CYS A 24 -10.20 7.84 -11.67
CA CYS A 24 -9.01 7.64 -10.84
C CYS A 24 -9.02 8.50 -9.54
N ALA A 25 -10.18 8.98 -9.09
CA ALA A 25 -10.28 9.92 -7.96
C ALA A 25 -10.38 9.24 -6.58
N GLY A 26 -10.26 7.92 -6.49
CA GLY A 26 -10.30 7.17 -5.22
C GLY A 26 -8.92 6.65 -4.82
N SER A 27 -8.46 7.04 -3.63
CA SER A 27 -7.18 6.71 -2.99
C SER A 27 -5.96 7.49 -3.49
N THR A 28 -5.45 8.38 -2.62
CA THR A 28 -4.27 9.21 -2.88
C THR A 28 -2.97 8.41 -2.68
N VAL A 29 -2.86 7.26 -3.34
CA VAL A 29 -1.61 6.95 -4.02
C VAL A 29 -1.91 7.34 -5.46
N ARG A 30 -1.34 8.46 -5.93
CA ARG A 30 -1.24 8.70 -7.37
C ARG A 30 -0.33 7.60 -7.95
N LEU A 31 -0.88 6.41 -8.11
CA LEU A 31 -0.52 5.37 -9.05
C LEU A 31 -0.75 6.00 -10.43
N SER A 32 0.09 6.97 -10.78
CA SER A 32 0.08 7.59 -12.09
C SER A 32 0.07 6.47 -13.12
N CYS A 33 -0.87 6.56 -14.07
CA CYS A 33 -1.25 5.59 -15.10
C CYS A 33 -0.10 5.09 -16.02
N ALA A 34 1.16 5.41 -15.69
CA ALA A 34 2.35 5.08 -16.46
C ALA A 34 3.33 4.12 -15.76
N ASP A 35 3.28 3.97 -14.42
CA ASP A 35 4.29 3.20 -13.68
C ASP A 35 3.66 2.02 -12.90
N ARG A 36 4.07 0.78 -13.22
CA ARG A 36 3.73 -0.41 -12.43
C ARG A 36 4.20 -0.23 -10.97
N ILE A 37 3.31 -0.48 -10.01
CA ILE A 37 3.61 -0.45 -8.58
C ILE A 37 3.54 -1.85 -8.00
N GLY A 38 4.65 -2.27 -7.40
CA GLY A 38 4.77 -3.51 -6.66
C GLY A 38 4.27 -3.37 -5.23
N PHE A 39 3.41 -4.29 -4.80
CA PHE A 39 2.93 -4.41 -3.42
C PHE A 39 3.51 -5.66 -2.79
N GLY A 40 4.24 -5.50 -1.68
CA GLY A 40 4.67 -6.63 -0.86
C GLY A 40 3.68 -6.88 0.29
N TRP A 41 3.44 -8.14 0.63
CA TRP A 41 2.60 -8.48 1.79
C TRP A 41 3.11 -7.88 3.11
N VAL A 42 4.44 -7.76 3.28
CA VAL A 42 5.02 -7.15 4.48
C VAL A 42 4.62 -5.67 4.61
N PRO A 43 4.87 -4.77 3.63
CA PRO A 43 4.35 -3.41 3.66
C PRO A 43 2.83 -3.29 3.87
N LEU A 44 2.03 -4.16 3.23
CA LEU A 44 0.57 -4.17 3.39
C LEU A 44 0.16 -4.49 4.83
N LEU A 45 0.80 -5.50 5.46
CA LEU A 45 0.54 -5.85 6.86
C LEU A 45 1.02 -4.75 7.82
N VAL A 46 2.15 -4.10 7.51
CA VAL A 46 2.68 -2.96 8.27
C VAL A 46 1.80 -1.73 8.10
N PHE A 47 0.99 -1.62 7.04
CA PHE A 47 -0.08 -0.62 6.93
C PHE A 47 -1.28 -0.97 7.82
N VAL A 48 -1.83 -2.19 7.69
CA VAL A 48 -3.08 -2.59 8.38
C VAL A 48 -2.94 -2.49 9.91
N ARG A 49 -1.78 -2.89 10.47
CA ARG A 49 -1.56 -2.91 11.92
C ARG A 49 -1.68 -1.53 12.61
N PRO A 50 -0.92 -0.50 12.21
CA PRO A 50 -1.06 0.84 12.77
C PRO A 50 -2.35 1.53 12.31
N ALA A 51 -2.84 1.28 11.09
CA ALA A 51 -4.09 1.89 10.62
C ALA A 51 -5.31 1.52 11.49
N THR A 52 -5.30 0.32 12.08
CA THR A 52 -6.42 -0.21 12.90
C THR A 52 -6.21 -0.09 14.41
N LYS A 53 -5.05 0.41 14.85
CA LYS A 53 -4.70 0.46 16.28
C LYS A 53 -4.82 1.88 16.85
N MET A 54 -5.68 2.02 17.86
CA MET A 54 -5.86 3.30 18.57
C MET A 54 -4.54 3.82 19.14
N GLY A 55 -4.30 5.11 18.95
CA GLY A 55 -3.11 5.82 19.46
C GLY A 55 -1.85 5.72 18.59
N LEU A 56 -1.88 5.01 17.46
CA LEU A 56 -0.73 4.97 16.52
C LEU A 56 -0.87 5.92 15.33
N VAL A 57 -2.09 6.29 14.96
CA VAL A 57 -2.39 7.22 13.87
C VAL A 57 -3.45 8.23 14.31
N LEU A 58 -3.46 9.41 13.68
CA LEU A 58 -4.39 10.52 13.98
C LEU A 58 -5.86 10.08 13.90
N ARG A 59 -6.19 9.23 12.92
CA ARG A 59 -7.52 8.65 12.74
C ARG A 59 -7.36 7.16 12.44
N THR A 60 -7.85 6.32 13.34
CA THR A 60 -7.90 4.88 13.10
C THR A 60 -9.00 4.52 12.11
N MET A 61 -8.70 3.56 11.26
CA MET A 61 -9.66 2.89 10.39
C MET A 61 -10.25 1.68 11.09
N SER A 62 -11.45 1.25 10.69
CA SER A 62 -11.92 -0.08 11.05
C SER A 62 -11.06 -1.15 10.34
N SER A 63 -11.09 -2.39 10.84
CA SER A 63 -10.40 -3.49 10.16
C SER A 63 -10.96 -3.75 8.77
N GLU A 64 -12.27 -3.58 8.60
CA GLU A 64 -12.97 -3.72 7.32
C GLU A 64 -12.52 -2.66 6.32
N ASP A 65 -12.45 -1.39 6.74
CA ASP A 65 -11.98 -0.30 5.87
C ASP A 65 -10.52 -0.48 5.47
N ALA A 66 -9.67 -0.92 6.41
CA ALA A 66 -8.26 -1.14 6.14
C ALA A 66 -8.05 -2.29 5.13
N ILE A 67 -8.82 -3.37 5.25
CA ILE A 67 -8.78 -4.49 4.30
C ILE A 67 -9.37 -4.08 2.95
N GLY A 68 -10.46 -3.32 2.94
CA GLY A 68 -11.06 -2.76 1.72
C GLY A 68 -10.06 -1.91 0.94
N GLN A 69 -9.34 -1.02 1.63
CA GLN A 69 -8.29 -0.20 1.02
C GLN A 69 -7.16 -1.04 0.39
N VAL A 70 -6.77 -2.14 1.03
CA VAL A 70 -5.78 -3.08 0.48
C VAL A 70 -6.32 -3.78 -0.78
N ALA A 71 -7.59 -4.19 -0.77
CA ALA A 71 -8.24 -4.80 -1.93
C ALA A 71 -8.31 -3.82 -3.12
N ASP A 72 -8.64 -2.56 -2.86
CA ASP A 72 -8.68 -1.50 -3.88
C ASP A 72 -7.30 -1.30 -4.53
N TRP A 73 -6.23 -1.30 -3.74
CA TRP A 73 -4.87 -1.20 -4.28
C TRP A 73 -4.49 -2.40 -5.14
N LEU A 74 -4.81 -3.62 -4.69
CA LEU A 74 -4.43 -4.85 -5.38
C LEU A 74 -5.24 -5.11 -6.66
N THR A 75 -6.44 -4.56 -6.76
CA THR A 75 -7.30 -4.65 -7.96
C THR A 75 -7.00 -3.56 -8.99
N GLY A 76 -6.17 -2.56 -8.64
CA GLY A 76 -5.78 -1.50 -9.54
C GLY A 76 -5.02 -2.00 -10.79
N PRO A 77 -5.22 -1.38 -11.97
CA PRO A 77 -4.67 -1.87 -13.23
C PRO A 77 -3.12 -1.83 -13.31
N SER A 78 -2.48 -1.06 -12.44
CA SER A 78 -1.01 -0.96 -12.35
C SER A 78 -0.41 -1.72 -11.18
N ALA A 79 -1.23 -2.47 -10.43
CA ALA A 79 -0.82 -3.20 -9.25
C ALA A 79 -0.12 -4.51 -9.61
N VAL A 80 1.01 -4.78 -8.96
CA VAL A 80 1.74 -6.03 -9.07
C VAL A 80 1.94 -6.59 -7.67
N LEU A 81 1.25 -7.68 -7.34
CA LEU A 81 1.48 -8.37 -6.07
C LEU A 81 2.81 -9.12 -6.12
N MET A 82 3.71 -8.82 -5.19
CA MET A 82 5.00 -9.48 -5.07
C MET A 82 4.92 -10.63 -4.08
N CYS A 83 5.01 -11.86 -4.61
CA CYS A 83 5.11 -13.06 -3.82
C CYS A 83 6.57 -13.33 -3.45
N LEU A 84 6.86 -13.25 -2.16
CA LEU A 84 8.14 -13.69 -1.61
C LEU A 84 8.27 -15.21 -1.84
N THR A 85 9.48 -15.62 -2.20
CA THR A 85 9.88 -17.02 -2.35
C THR A 85 11.11 -17.27 -1.49
N VAL A 86 11.42 -18.53 -1.19
CA VAL A 86 12.62 -18.92 -0.43
C VAL A 86 13.93 -18.38 -1.05
N ARG A 87 13.94 -18.10 -2.36
CA ARG A 87 15.09 -17.52 -3.07
C ARG A 87 15.41 -16.09 -2.63
N HIS A 88 14.45 -15.38 -2.03
CA HIS A 88 14.67 -14.00 -1.58
C HIS A 88 15.75 -13.92 -0.50
N ALA A 89 15.85 -14.92 0.39
CA ALA A 89 16.93 -14.99 1.37
C ALA A 89 18.31 -15.02 0.70
N ALA A 90 18.45 -15.77 -0.40
CA ALA A 90 19.70 -15.84 -1.17
C ALA A 90 20.03 -14.52 -1.89
N PHE A 91 19.02 -13.71 -2.26
CA PHE A 91 19.25 -12.37 -2.81
C PHE A 91 19.57 -11.33 -1.74
N LEU A 92 18.95 -11.42 -0.56
CA LEU A 92 19.22 -10.55 0.59
C LEU A 92 20.69 -10.63 1.03
N VAL A 93 21.25 -11.84 1.11
CA VAL A 93 22.67 -12.04 1.43
C VAL A 93 23.59 -11.31 0.44
N LYS A 94 23.23 -11.26 -0.84
CA LYS A 94 24.03 -10.58 -1.88
C LYS A 94 23.99 -9.05 -1.82
N ILE A 95 23.03 -8.48 -1.08
CA ILE A 95 22.86 -7.02 -0.97
C ILE A 95 23.44 -6.51 0.37
N LEU A 96 23.55 -7.38 1.38
CA LEU A 96 24.06 -7.04 2.70
C LEU A 96 25.59 -7.24 2.84
N VAL A 97 26.23 -7.86 1.85
CA VAL A 97 27.69 -8.10 1.77
C VAL A 97 28.24 -7.26 0.62
#